data_AF-A0A7C3TTK9-F1
#
_entry.id   AF-A0A7C3TTK9-F1
#
_cell.length_a   1.000
_cell.length_b   1.000
_cell.length_c   1.000
_cell.angle_alpha   90.00
_cell.angle_beta   90.00
_cell.angle_gamma   90.00
#
_symmetry.space_group_name_H-M   'P 1'
#
loop_
_entity.id
_entity.type
_entity.pdbx_description
1 polymer ?
#
loop_
_entity_poly.entity_id
_entity_poly.type
_entity_poly.pdbx_seq_one_letter_code
_entity_poly.pdbx_strand_id
1 'polypeptide(L)'
;LIHEKKISNMKDLLPLLEQIARAGRPLLIIAEEVEGEALATLVVNKLRGTLNACAVKAPGFGDRRKAMLEDIAILTGGKAIMEETGIKLEGVRLDDLGRAKRVTVDKDNTTIVEGAGQQKAIEGRIKQLRAQIEETTSDYDREKLQERLAKLAGGVAVIRVGAATETEMKEKKARVEDALHATRAAVEEGIVPGGGVALLRAAKVLANTKLDGDEQIGVDIVRRACEEPLRQIVGNAGWEGAIVAERVRNNDNPSFGFNAQTGQYEDLVASGVIDPTKVTRSALQNAASIAALMLTTEALVAEIPEKKEKMPMPGGHGPDMDY
;
A
#
# COMPACT_ATOMS: atom_id res chain seq x y z
N LEU A 1 7.32 -18.79 -22.85
CA LEU A 1 7.71 -19.97 -22.05
C LEU A 1 7.70 -19.57 -20.59
N ILE A 2 7.01 -20.33 -19.75
CA ILE A 2 6.92 -20.12 -18.30
C ILE A 2 7.45 -21.39 -17.65
N HIS A 3 8.62 -21.31 -17.04
CA HIS A 3 9.33 -22.46 -16.50
C HIS A 3 9.77 -22.20 -15.06
N GLU A 4 9.62 -23.18 -14.18
CA GLU A 4 9.94 -23.02 -12.76
C GLU A 4 11.45 -23.04 -12.48
N LYS A 5 12.20 -23.92 -13.16
CA LYS A 5 13.61 -24.19 -12.86
C LYS A 5 14.57 -23.34 -13.70
N LYS A 6 15.85 -23.45 -13.35
CA LYS A 6 16.95 -22.90 -14.14
C LYS A 6 17.09 -23.59 -15.49
N ILE A 7 17.46 -22.82 -16.50
CA ILE A 7 17.80 -23.28 -17.85
C ILE A 7 19.27 -22.98 -18.10
N SER A 8 20.11 -24.00 -18.03
CA SER A 8 21.55 -23.91 -18.29
C SER A 8 21.97 -24.67 -19.56
N ASN A 9 21.27 -25.77 -19.88
CA ASN A 9 21.56 -26.63 -21.02
C ASN A 9 20.72 -26.24 -22.25
N MET A 10 21.39 -26.01 -23.38
CA MET A 10 20.73 -25.67 -24.65
C MET A 10 19.96 -26.85 -25.24
N LYS A 11 20.42 -28.10 -25.03
CA LYS A 11 19.78 -29.30 -25.61
C LYS A 11 18.30 -29.40 -25.26
N ASP A 12 17.97 -29.04 -24.02
CA ASP A 12 16.62 -29.12 -23.49
C ASP A 12 15.68 -28.09 -24.16
N LEU A 13 16.25 -26.97 -24.66
CA LEU A 13 15.51 -25.86 -25.27
C LEU A 13 15.44 -25.94 -26.80
N LEU A 14 16.39 -26.63 -27.44
CA LEU A 14 16.48 -26.75 -28.91
C LEU A 14 15.15 -27.16 -29.58
N PRO A 15 14.43 -28.20 -29.12
CA PRO A 15 13.18 -28.63 -29.76
C PRO A 15 12.12 -27.52 -29.78
N LEU A 16 12.09 -26.67 -28.75
CA LEU A 16 11.17 -25.55 -28.65
C LEU A 16 11.62 -24.37 -29.53
N LEU A 17 12.92 -24.07 -29.55
CA LEU A 17 13.46 -22.98 -30.37
C LEU A 17 13.25 -23.23 -31.86
N GLU A 18 13.40 -24.47 -32.32
CA GLU A 18 13.12 -24.84 -33.71
C GLU A 18 11.65 -24.62 -34.08
N GLN A 19 10.72 -25.00 -33.20
CA GLN A 19 9.29 -24.76 -33.41
C GLN A 19 8.98 -23.25 -33.49
N ILE A 20 9.60 -22.45 -32.63
CA ILE A 20 9.42 -21.00 -32.58
C ILE A 20 10.02 -20.30 -33.81
N ALA A 21 11.22 -20.71 -34.22
CA ALA A 21 11.89 -20.19 -35.41
C ALA A 21 11.05 -20.44 -36.67
N ARG A 22 10.47 -21.66 -36.80
CA ARG A 22 9.55 -21.98 -37.90
C ARG A 22 8.26 -21.17 -37.86
N ALA A 23 7.75 -20.88 -36.66
CA ALA A 23 6.55 -20.05 -36.49
C ALA A 23 6.80 -18.56 -36.77
N GLY A 24 8.07 -18.12 -36.84
CA GLY A 24 8.44 -16.72 -37.08
C GLY A 24 7.98 -15.76 -35.98
N ARG A 25 7.74 -16.25 -34.76
CA ARG A 25 7.21 -15.45 -33.64
C ARG A 25 8.29 -15.15 -32.60
N PRO A 26 8.23 -13.99 -31.92
CA PRO A 26 9.12 -13.71 -30.80
C PRO A 26 8.79 -14.59 -29.59
N LEU A 27 9.81 -14.87 -28.77
CA LEU A 27 9.71 -15.70 -27.56
C LEU A 27 10.20 -14.94 -26.32
N LEU A 28 9.32 -14.86 -25.31
CA LEU A 28 9.72 -14.50 -23.95
C LEU A 28 9.93 -15.79 -23.13
N ILE A 29 11.07 -15.90 -22.47
CA ILE A 29 11.40 -16.98 -21.53
C ILE A 29 11.37 -16.40 -20.11
N ILE A 30 10.49 -16.91 -19.27
CA ILE A 30 10.42 -16.61 -17.84
C ILE A 30 10.84 -17.89 -17.10
N ALA A 31 11.99 -17.85 -16.44
CA ALA A 31 12.58 -18.98 -15.72
C ALA A 31 13.21 -18.53 -14.40
N GLU A 32 13.49 -19.42 -13.45
CA GLU A 32 14.24 -19.05 -12.24
C GLU A 32 15.55 -18.34 -12.61
N GLU A 33 16.28 -18.91 -13.56
CA GLU A 33 17.50 -18.33 -14.11
C GLU A 33 17.76 -18.91 -15.51
N VAL A 34 18.29 -18.10 -16.43
CA VAL A 34 18.80 -18.58 -17.72
C VAL A 34 20.28 -18.25 -17.75
N GLU A 35 21.13 -19.27 -17.77
CA GLU A 35 22.57 -19.14 -17.57
C GLU A 35 23.39 -20.02 -18.52
N GLY A 36 24.71 -19.89 -18.47
CA GLY A 36 25.65 -20.74 -19.20
C GLY A 36 25.45 -20.74 -20.72
N GLU A 37 25.52 -21.93 -21.32
CA GLU A 37 25.42 -22.15 -22.76
C GLU A 37 24.05 -21.74 -23.32
N ALA A 38 22.98 -21.95 -22.54
CA ALA A 38 21.63 -21.57 -22.94
C ALA A 38 21.52 -20.06 -23.20
N LEU A 39 22.01 -19.22 -22.26
CA LEU A 39 21.98 -17.77 -22.40
C LEU A 39 22.86 -17.30 -23.57
N ALA A 40 24.09 -17.81 -23.66
CA ALA A 40 25.03 -17.43 -24.72
C ALA A 40 24.44 -17.68 -26.12
N THR A 41 23.80 -18.83 -26.31
CA THR A 41 23.18 -19.20 -27.58
C THR A 41 21.97 -18.32 -27.92
N LEU A 42 21.14 -17.98 -26.93
CA LEU A 42 20.01 -17.06 -27.13
C LEU A 42 20.50 -15.68 -27.58
N VAL A 43 21.56 -15.16 -26.95
CA VAL A 43 22.17 -13.86 -27.29
C VAL A 43 22.72 -13.89 -28.72
N VAL A 44 23.49 -14.92 -29.08
CA VAL A 44 24.06 -15.04 -30.44
C VAL A 44 22.97 -15.11 -31.50
N ASN A 45 21.91 -15.89 -31.28
CA ASN A 45 20.79 -16.00 -32.23
C ASN A 45 19.96 -14.70 -32.32
N LYS A 46 19.82 -13.97 -31.22
CA LYS A 46 19.16 -12.67 -31.21
C LYS A 46 19.94 -11.61 -31.99
N LEU A 47 21.27 -11.56 -31.80
CA LEU A 47 22.15 -10.63 -32.52
C LEU A 47 22.24 -10.94 -34.02
N ARG A 48 22.19 -12.23 -34.40
CA ARG A 48 22.15 -12.67 -35.80
C ARG A 48 20.80 -12.49 -36.48
N GLY A 49 19.76 -12.11 -35.73
CA GLY A 49 18.40 -11.96 -36.25
C GLY A 49 17.68 -13.29 -36.54
N THR A 50 18.29 -14.44 -36.26
CA THR A 50 17.72 -15.77 -36.48
C THR A 50 16.53 -16.04 -35.56
N LEU A 51 16.59 -15.55 -34.31
CA LEU A 51 15.57 -15.77 -33.30
C LEU A 51 15.33 -14.50 -32.48
N ASN A 52 14.08 -14.03 -32.41
CA ASN A 52 13.70 -12.94 -31.54
C ASN A 52 13.32 -13.44 -30.14
N ALA A 53 14.30 -13.72 -29.29
CA ALA A 53 14.09 -14.17 -27.92
C ALA A 53 14.52 -13.14 -26.87
N CYS A 54 13.86 -13.15 -25.71
CA CYS A 54 14.22 -12.41 -24.51
C CYS A 54 14.05 -13.33 -23.29
N ALA A 55 15.02 -13.33 -22.39
CA ALA A 55 14.98 -14.10 -21.16
C ALA A 55 14.89 -13.15 -19.95
N VAL A 56 13.99 -13.47 -19.03
CA VAL A 56 13.78 -12.71 -17.79
C VAL A 56 13.67 -13.68 -16.61
N LYS A 57 14.12 -13.25 -15.43
CA LYS A 57 13.98 -14.04 -14.20
C LYS A 57 12.52 -14.09 -13.76
N ALA A 58 12.11 -15.21 -13.20
CA ALA A 58 10.79 -15.40 -12.62
C ALA A 58 10.59 -14.44 -11.44
N PRO A 59 9.39 -13.85 -11.27
CA PRO A 59 9.13 -12.94 -10.18
C PRO A 59 8.94 -13.68 -8.85
N GLY A 60 9.40 -13.08 -7.75
CA GLY A 60 9.26 -13.65 -6.41
C GLY A 60 10.25 -14.77 -6.11
N PHE A 61 10.10 -15.36 -4.93
CA PHE A 61 10.97 -16.41 -4.40
C PHE A 61 10.14 -17.54 -3.78
N GLY A 62 10.70 -18.75 -3.71
CA GLY A 62 10.05 -19.93 -3.10
C GLY A 62 8.66 -20.21 -3.67
N ASP A 63 7.70 -20.54 -2.81
CA ASP A 63 6.32 -20.87 -3.22
C ASP A 63 5.61 -19.68 -3.87
N ARG A 64 5.97 -18.45 -3.51
CA ARG A 64 5.42 -17.25 -4.16
C ARG A 64 5.82 -17.19 -5.63
N ARG A 65 7.04 -17.61 -5.97
CA ARG A 65 7.48 -17.70 -7.37
C ARG A 65 6.60 -18.68 -8.14
N LYS A 66 6.37 -19.88 -7.60
CA LYS A 66 5.49 -20.88 -8.23
C LYS A 66 4.09 -20.31 -8.44
N ALA A 67 3.52 -19.71 -7.40
CA ALA A 67 2.18 -19.12 -7.45
C ALA A 67 2.07 -17.96 -8.46
N MET A 68 3.10 -17.13 -8.60
CA MET A 68 3.14 -16.04 -9.58
C MET A 68 3.37 -16.53 -11.01
N LEU A 69 4.16 -17.59 -11.22
CA LEU A 69 4.30 -18.24 -12.52
C LEU A 69 2.97 -18.83 -12.99
N GLU A 70 2.20 -19.42 -12.08
CA GLU A 70 0.84 -19.88 -12.35
C GLU A 70 -0.09 -18.71 -12.71
N ASP A 71 0.00 -17.58 -12.00
CA ASP A 71 -0.77 -16.39 -12.34
C ASP A 71 -0.45 -15.87 -13.75
N ILE A 72 0.83 -15.86 -14.15
CA ILE A 72 1.26 -15.48 -15.50
C ILE A 72 0.77 -16.49 -16.54
N ALA A 73 0.77 -17.79 -16.22
CA ALA A 73 0.27 -18.85 -17.10
C ALA A 73 -1.22 -18.66 -17.37
N ILE A 74 -2.02 -18.45 -16.32
CA ILE A 74 -3.45 -18.17 -16.42
C ILE A 74 -3.72 -16.89 -17.21
N LEU A 75 -2.97 -15.81 -16.95
CA LEU A 75 -3.11 -14.54 -17.67
C LEU A 75 -2.81 -14.67 -19.17
N THR A 76 -1.80 -15.45 -19.52
CA THR A 76 -1.33 -15.58 -20.92
C THR A 76 -1.94 -16.79 -21.65
N GLY A 77 -2.70 -17.64 -20.95
CA GLY A 77 -3.27 -18.88 -21.50
C GLY A 77 -2.23 -19.98 -21.76
N GLY A 78 -1.04 -19.88 -21.16
CA GLY A 78 0.00 -20.89 -21.24
C GLY A 78 -0.06 -21.88 -20.07
N LYS A 79 0.89 -22.83 -20.06
CA LYS A 79 1.13 -23.69 -18.89
C LYS A 79 2.40 -23.27 -18.18
N ALA A 80 2.35 -23.23 -16.85
CA ALA A 80 3.55 -23.13 -16.03
C ALA A 80 4.22 -24.51 -15.97
N ILE A 81 5.40 -24.63 -16.58
CA ILE A 81 6.15 -25.89 -16.60
C ILE A 81 6.88 -26.05 -15.27
N MET A 82 6.19 -26.68 -14.31
CA MET A 82 6.68 -26.97 -12.96
C MET A 82 7.15 -28.42 -12.85
N GLU A 83 8.04 -28.71 -11.90
CA GLU A 83 8.56 -30.08 -11.69
C GLU A 83 7.42 -31.09 -11.39
N GLU A 84 6.43 -30.64 -10.62
CA GLU A 84 5.28 -31.42 -10.19
C GLU A 84 4.34 -31.80 -11.36
N THR A 85 4.40 -31.07 -12.49
CA THR A 85 3.61 -31.39 -13.69
C THR A 85 4.16 -32.58 -14.49
N GLY A 86 5.40 -33.00 -14.22
CA GLY A 86 6.07 -34.09 -14.93
C GLY A 86 6.45 -33.77 -16.40
N ILE A 87 6.18 -32.57 -16.89
CA ILE A 87 6.51 -32.15 -18.25
C ILE A 87 7.98 -31.72 -18.30
N LYS A 88 8.79 -32.43 -19.09
CA LYS A 88 10.18 -32.05 -19.39
C LYS A 88 10.23 -30.92 -20.42
N LEU A 89 11.23 -30.07 -20.34
CA LEU A 89 11.42 -28.93 -21.24
C LEU A 89 11.50 -29.35 -22.73
N GLU A 90 12.13 -30.50 -22.99
CA GLU A 90 12.22 -31.11 -24.34
C GLU A 90 10.84 -31.45 -24.94
N GLY A 91 9.85 -31.72 -24.09
CA GLY A 91 8.50 -32.12 -24.49
C GLY A 91 7.52 -30.96 -24.66
N VAL A 92 7.95 -29.72 -24.42
CA VAL A 92 7.09 -28.52 -24.49
C VAL A 92 6.69 -28.26 -25.94
N ARG A 93 5.39 -28.06 -26.17
CA ARG A 93 4.82 -27.74 -27.48
C ARG A 93 4.41 -26.28 -27.57
N LEU A 94 4.18 -25.79 -28.79
CA LEU A 94 3.67 -24.43 -29.03
C LEU A 94 2.33 -24.14 -28.31
N ASP A 95 1.51 -25.17 -28.06
CA ASP A 95 0.24 -25.06 -27.35
C ASP A 95 0.39 -24.89 -25.84
N ASP A 96 1.55 -25.25 -25.27
CA ASP A 96 1.84 -25.06 -23.85
C ASP A 96 2.36 -23.64 -23.57
N LEU A 97 2.66 -22.86 -24.61
CA LEU A 97 3.19 -21.50 -24.47
C LEU A 97 2.09 -20.46 -24.27
N GLY A 98 2.31 -19.57 -23.31
CA GLY A 98 1.50 -18.37 -23.14
C GLY A 98 1.63 -17.41 -24.32
N ARG A 99 0.55 -16.69 -24.61
CA ARG A 99 0.48 -15.67 -25.66
C ARG A 99 0.06 -14.32 -25.06
N ALA A 100 0.61 -13.25 -25.60
CA ALA A 100 0.25 -11.87 -25.25
C ALA A 100 0.38 -10.99 -26.49
N LYS A 101 -0.38 -9.90 -26.54
CA LYS A 101 -0.33 -8.95 -27.66
C LYS A 101 0.98 -8.17 -27.70
N ARG A 102 1.48 -7.76 -26.52
CA ARG A 102 2.73 -7.00 -26.41
C ARG A 102 3.44 -7.33 -25.11
N VAL A 103 4.76 -7.47 -25.20
CA VAL A 103 5.65 -7.60 -24.05
C VAL A 103 6.71 -6.53 -24.17
N THR A 104 6.95 -5.79 -23.10
CA THR A 104 8.03 -4.80 -23.00
C THR A 104 8.92 -5.18 -21.83
N VAL A 105 10.22 -5.28 -22.10
CA VAL A 105 11.25 -5.61 -21.12
C VAL A 105 12.24 -4.45 -21.07
N ASP A 106 12.43 -3.88 -19.89
CA ASP A 106 13.48 -2.92 -19.60
C ASP A 106 14.52 -3.55 -18.65
N LYS A 107 15.46 -2.74 -18.14
CA LYS A 107 16.54 -3.22 -17.27
C LYS A 107 16.02 -3.88 -15.99
N ASP A 108 14.91 -3.35 -15.45
CA ASP A 108 14.43 -3.66 -14.10
C ASP A 108 13.02 -4.27 -14.10
N ASN A 109 12.24 -4.11 -15.19
CA ASN A 109 10.83 -4.49 -15.26
C ASN A 109 10.48 -5.26 -16.53
N THR A 110 9.46 -6.11 -16.41
CA THR A 110 8.80 -6.79 -17.53
C THR A 110 7.30 -6.53 -17.46
N THR A 111 6.75 -6.01 -18.56
CA THR A 111 5.31 -5.71 -18.68
C THR A 111 4.70 -6.58 -19.76
N ILE A 112 3.68 -7.35 -19.40
CA ILE A 112 2.89 -8.19 -20.31
C ILE A 112 1.53 -7.54 -20.51
N VAL A 113 1.19 -7.21 -21.76
CA VAL A 113 -0.03 -6.48 -22.12
C VAL A 113 -0.95 -7.37 -22.95
N GLU A 114 -2.23 -7.42 -22.57
CA GLU A 114 -3.29 -8.21 -23.22
C GLU A 114 -2.85 -9.67 -23.42
N GLY A 115 -2.74 -10.42 -22.32
CA GLY A 115 -2.54 -11.87 -22.35
C GLY A 115 -3.75 -12.60 -22.95
N ALA A 116 -3.51 -13.71 -23.65
CA ALA A 116 -4.55 -14.49 -24.32
C ALA A 116 -5.22 -15.53 -23.40
N GLY A 117 -5.17 -15.32 -22.08
CA GLY A 117 -5.81 -16.17 -21.09
C GLY A 117 -7.33 -16.18 -21.22
N GLN A 118 -7.96 -17.30 -20.86
CA GLN A 118 -9.41 -17.38 -20.85
C GLN A 118 -9.96 -16.55 -19.69
N GLN A 119 -10.90 -15.64 -19.99
CA GLN A 119 -11.53 -14.76 -19.01
C GLN A 119 -12.07 -15.53 -17.78
N LYS A 120 -12.71 -16.69 -18.01
CA LYS A 120 -13.22 -17.56 -16.93
C LYS A 120 -12.12 -18.07 -15.99
N ALA A 121 -10.95 -18.41 -16.53
CA ALA A 121 -9.83 -18.89 -15.72
C ALA A 121 -9.21 -17.76 -14.89
N ILE A 122 -9.09 -16.56 -15.49
CA ILE A 122 -8.63 -15.35 -14.80
C ILE A 122 -9.59 -14.98 -13.66
N GLU A 123 -10.90 -14.96 -13.93
CA GLU A 123 -11.92 -14.69 -12.91
C GLU A 123 -11.93 -15.74 -11.79
N GLY A 124 -11.77 -17.02 -12.14
CA GLY A 124 -11.62 -18.10 -11.17
C GLY A 124 -10.41 -17.89 -10.26
N ARG A 125 -9.28 -17.48 -10.84
CA ARG A 125 -8.06 -17.19 -10.09
C ARG A 125 -8.21 -15.95 -9.19
N ILE A 126 -8.86 -14.89 -9.68
CA ILE A 126 -9.17 -13.70 -8.88
C ILE A 126 -10.04 -14.08 -7.67
N LYS A 127 -11.06 -14.92 -7.86
CA LYS A 127 -11.91 -15.41 -6.75
C LYS A 127 -11.12 -16.19 -5.71
N GLN A 128 -10.22 -17.08 -6.14
CA GLN A 128 -9.33 -17.82 -5.23
C GLN A 128 -8.47 -16.86 -4.40
N LEU A 129 -7.86 -15.85 -5.04
CA LEU A 129 -7.04 -14.87 -4.32
C LEU A 129 -7.85 -14.02 -3.34
N ARG A 130 -9.10 -13.66 -3.66
CA ARG A 130 -9.99 -12.96 -2.73
C ARG A 130 -10.28 -13.78 -1.48
N ALA A 131 -10.60 -15.06 -1.64
CA ALA A 131 -10.82 -15.95 -0.50
C ALA A 131 -9.56 -16.06 0.39
N GLN A 132 -8.38 -16.21 -0.21
CA GLN A 132 -7.12 -16.26 0.54
C GLN A 132 -6.81 -14.96 1.30
N ILE A 133 -7.19 -13.81 0.75
CA ILE A 133 -7.04 -12.48 1.39
C ILE A 133 -7.94 -12.36 2.62
N GLU A 134 -9.14 -12.94 2.58
CA GLU A 134 -10.10 -12.95 3.69
C GLU A 134 -9.69 -13.93 4.80
N GLU A 135 -9.12 -15.08 4.44
CA GLU A 135 -8.66 -16.09 5.40
C GLU A 135 -7.35 -15.73 6.11
N THR A 136 -6.50 -14.88 5.49
CA THR A 136 -5.20 -14.55 6.08
C THR A 136 -5.31 -13.53 7.23
N THR A 137 -4.65 -13.85 8.34
CA THR A 137 -4.48 -12.96 9.50
C THR A 137 -3.21 -12.13 9.43
N SER A 138 -2.30 -12.45 8.52
CA SER A 138 -1.02 -11.77 8.32
C SER A 138 -1.19 -10.57 7.38
N ASP A 139 -0.94 -9.36 7.87
CA ASP A 139 -1.03 -8.14 7.06
C ASP A 139 -0.02 -8.15 5.90
N TYR A 140 1.17 -8.71 6.12
CA TYR A 140 2.18 -8.90 5.08
C TYR A 140 1.66 -9.80 3.95
N ASP A 141 1.08 -10.96 4.28
CA ASP A 141 0.56 -11.87 3.26
C ASP A 141 -0.67 -11.28 2.55
N ARG A 142 -1.51 -10.56 3.30
CA ARG A 142 -2.65 -9.83 2.74
C ARG A 142 -2.20 -8.84 1.67
N GLU A 143 -1.19 -8.02 1.98
CA GLU A 143 -0.63 -7.05 1.03
C GLU A 143 -0.08 -7.75 -0.22
N LYS A 144 0.66 -8.86 -0.04
CA LYS A 144 1.26 -9.60 -1.17
C LYS A 144 0.26 -10.35 -2.03
N LEU A 145 -0.84 -10.84 -1.45
CA LEU A 145 -1.96 -11.40 -2.19
C LEU A 145 -2.73 -10.30 -2.94
N GLN A 146 -2.93 -9.13 -2.33
CA GLN A 146 -3.53 -7.97 -2.98
C GLN A 146 -2.71 -7.49 -4.19
N GLU A 147 -1.37 -7.46 -4.09
CA GLU A 147 -0.50 -7.14 -5.23
C GLU A 147 -0.72 -8.10 -6.41
N ARG A 148 -0.84 -9.40 -6.15
CA ARG A 148 -1.08 -10.42 -7.18
C ARG A 148 -2.47 -10.26 -7.80
N LEU A 149 -3.49 -10.06 -6.96
CA LEU A 149 -4.86 -9.81 -7.39
C LEU A 149 -4.94 -8.57 -8.28
N ALA A 150 -4.29 -7.47 -7.89
CA ALA A 150 -4.29 -6.22 -8.66
C ALA A 150 -3.65 -6.40 -10.04
N LYS A 151 -2.54 -7.16 -10.12
CA LYS A 151 -1.88 -7.49 -11.39
C LYS A 151 -2.76 -8.31 -12.32
N LEU A 152 -3.53 -9.27 -11.78
CA LEU A 152 -4.47 -10.09 -12.57
C LEU A 152 -5.73 -9.32 -12.98
N ALA A 153 -6.23 -8.44 -12.11
CA ALA A 153 -7.40 -7.61 -12.39
C ALA A 153 -7.09 -6.44 -13.36
N GLY A 154 -5.82 -6.25 -13.75
CA GLY A 154 -5.39 -5.18 -14.65
C GLY A 154 -5.39 -3.79 -14.02
N GLY A 155 -5.45 -3.69 -12.70
CA GLY A 155 -5.64 -2.44 -11.96
C GLY A 155 -4.41 -2.04 -11.15
N VAL A 156 -3.28 -1.77 -11.81
CA VAL A 156 -2.10 -1.22 -11.14
C VAL A 156 -1.84 0.19 -11.65
N ALA A 157 -2.12 1.18 -10.79
CA ALA A 157 -1.72 2.56 -10.98
C ALA A 157 -0.42 2.83 -10.22
N VAL A 158 0.56 3.49 -10.87
CA VAL A 158 1.82 3.89 -10.24
C VAL A 158 1.89 5.41 -10.20
N ILE A 159 2.00 5.97 -9.01
CA ILE A 159 2.21 7.41 -8.81
C ILE A 159 3.70 7.65 -8.62
N ARG A 160 4.34 8.30 -9.59
CA ARG A 160 5.77 8.69 -9.50
C ARG A 160 5.87 10.08 -8.91
N VAL A 161 6.36 10.17 -7.68
CA VAL A 161 6.54 11.45 -6.98
C VAL A 161 7.95 11.98 -7.24
N GLY A 162 8.04 13.16 -7.86
CA GLY A 162 9.29 13.87 -8.11
C GLY A 162 9.36 15.20 -7.38
N ALA A 163 10.58 15.60 -7.01
CA ALA A 163 10.91 16.88 -6.39
C ALA A 163 12.36 17.30 -6.71
N ALA A 164 12.74 18.54 -6.41
CA ALA A 164 14.06 19.08 -6.75
C ALA A 164 15.16 18.61 -5.77
N THR A 165 14.79 18.30 -4.53
CA THR A 165 15.70 17.76 -3.51
C THR A 165 15.13 16.47 -2.90
N GLU A 166 16.00 15.65 -2.32
CA GLU A 166 15.57 14.40 -1.67
C GLU A 166 14.65 14.66 -0.47
N THR A 167 14.93 15.69 0.33
CA THR A 167 14.10 16.06 1.49
C THR A 167 12.68 16.45 1.06
N GLU A 168 12.55 17.25 0.01
CA GLU A 168 11.25 17.62 -0.56
C GLU A 168 10.55 16.39 -1.17
N MET A 169 11.30 15.51 -1.84
CA MET A 169 10.75 14.28 -2.42
C MET A 169 10.15 13.38 -1.33
N LYS A 170 10.83 13.25 -0.19
CA LYS A 170 10.34 12.47 0.96
C LYS A 170 9.05 13.04 1.55
N GLU A 171 8.99 14.34 1.78
CA GLU A 171 7.78 15.02 2.29
C GLU A 171 6.60 14.86 1.32
N LYS A 172 6.84 15.11 0.03
CA LYS A 172 5.80 15.03 -0.98
C LYS A 172 5.32 13.61 -1.19
N LYS A 173 6.22 12.64 -1.08
CA LYS A 173 5.89 11.21 -1.13
C LYS A 173 5.00 10.82 0.06
N ALA A 174 5.37 11.23 1.28
CA ALA A 174 4.57 10.97 2.47
C ALA A 174 3.14 11.54 2.33
N ARG A 175 2.99 12.78 1.85
CA ARG A 175 1.67 13.37 1.57
C ARG A 175 0.83 12.57 0.57
N VAL A 176 1.47 12.02 -0.46
CA VAL A 176 0.78 11.18 -1.47
C VAL A 176 0.36 9.85 -0.87
N GLU A 177 1.18 9.25 -0.02
CA GLU A 177 0.85 8.03 0.72
C GLU A 177 -0.32 8.28 1.69
N ASP A 178 -0.29 9.37 2.45
CA ASP A 178 -1.37 9.78 3.34
C ASP A 178 -2.69 9.99 2.58
N ALA A 179 -2.66 10.69 1.45
CA ALA A 179 -3.82 10.90 0.61
C ALA A 179 -4.40 9.58 0.05
N LEU A 180 -3.53 8.63 -0.31
CA LEU A 180 -3.95 7.29 -0.74
C LEU A 180 -4.67 6.54 0.39
N HIS A 181 -4.12 6.57 1.61
CA HIS A 181 -4.71 5.93 2.76
C HIS A 181 -6.04 6.58 3.17
N ALA A 182 -6.12 7.91 3.15
CA ALA A 182 -7.35 8.66 3.41
C ALA A 182 -8.44 8.32 2.39
N THR A 183 -8.10 8.25 1.11
CA THR A 183 -9.05 7.89 0.05
C THR A 183 -9.56 6.46 0.21
N ARG A 184 -8.70 5.50 0.57
CA ARG A 184 -9.12 4.12 0.87
C ARG A 184 -10.08 4.08 2.06
N ALA A 185 -9.74 4.75 3.15
CA ALA A 185 -10.58 4.83 4.35
C ALA A 185 -11.95 5.49 4.06
N ALA A 186 -11.98 6.50 3.20
CA ALA A 186 -13.21 7.17 2.78
C ALA A 186 -14.11 6.26 1.93
N VAL A 187 -13.53 5.41 1.09
CA VAL A 187 -14.30 4.41 0.32
C VAL A 187 -14.90 3.34 1.23
N GLU A 188 -14.22 2.98 2.32
CA GLU A 188 -14.67 1.95 3.25
C GLU A 188 -15.82 2.39 4.17
N GLU A 189 -15.69 3.52 4.85
CA GLU A 189 -16.65 3.99 5.88
C GLU A 189 -17.32 5.34 5.53
N GLY A 190 -17.10 5.87 4.33
CA GLY A 190 -17.64 7.16 3.90
C GLY A 190 -16.86 8.36 4.43
N ILE A 191 -17.49 9.53 4.31
CA ILE A 191 -16.91 10.84 4.65
C ILE A 191 -17.79 11.61 5.63
N VAL A 192 -17.17 12.51 6.38
CA VAL A 192 -17.81 13.44 7.31
C VAL A 192 -17.27 14.87 7.11
N PRO A 193 -17.98 15.92 7.57
CA PRO A 193 -17.45 17.28 7.55
C PRO A 193 -16.13 17.37 8.35
N GLY A 194 -15.09 17.89 7.72
CA GLY A 194 -13.75 17.93 8.31
C GLY A 194 -13.54 19.05 9.32
N GLY A 195 -12.28 19.40 9.57
CA GLY A 195 -11.92 20.54 10.42
C GLY A 195 -12.32 20.38 11.90
N GLY A 196 -12.47 19.13 12.36
CA GLY A 196 -12.94 18.82 13.71
C GLY A 196 -14.44 19.02 13.93
N VAL A 197 -15.20 19.44 12.90
CA VAL A 197 -16.66 19.66 13.02
C VAL A 197 -17.39 18.36 13.31
N ALA A 198 -17.02 17.25 12.66
CA ALA A 198 -17.65 15.94 12.92
C ALA A 198 -17.62 15.54 14.40
N LEU A 199 -16.49 15.72 15.09
CA LEU A 199 -16.35 15.42 16.53
C LEU A 199 -17.17 16.37 17.39
N LEU A 200 -17.13 17.67 17.09
CA LEU A 200 -17.95 18.67 17.79
C LEU A 200 -19.45 18.38 17.66
N ARG A 201 -19.90 17.89 16.49
CA ARG A 201 -21.29 17.48 16.26
C ARG A 201 -21.63 16.19 17.00
N ALA A 202 -20.75 15.19 16.94
CA ALA A 202 -20.92 13.92 17.64
C ALA A 202 -21.08 14.12 19.15
N ALA A 203 -20.33 15.07 19.74
CA ALA A 203 -20.42 15.40 21.16
C ALA A 203 -21.80 15.89 21.61
N LYS A 204 -22.70 16.32 20.71
CA LYS A 204 -24.08 16.70 21.06
C LYS A 204 -24.85 15.53 21.71
N VAL A 205 -24.54 14.28 21.35
CA VAL A 205 -25.20 13.10 21.94
C VAL A 205 -24.93 13.00 23.45
N LEU A 206 -23.77 13.49 23.90
CA LEU A 206 -23.34 13.42 25.30
C LEU A 206 -24.06 14.45 26.19
N ALA A 207 -24.69 15.49 25.61
CA ALA A 207 -25.38 16.53 26.39
C ALA A 207 -26.56 15.97 27.21
N ASN A 208 -27.17 14.89 26.73
CA ASN A 208 -28.31 14.24 27.39
C ASN A 208 -27.89 13.01 28.21
N THR A 209 -26.60 12.65 28.22
CA THR A 209 -26.08 11.52 28.99
C THR A 209 -25.87 11.95 30.42
N LYS A 210 -26.76 11.51 31.31
CA LYS A 210 -26.66 11.72 32.76
C LYS A 210 -26.25 10.42 33.44
N LEU A 211 -25.10 10.45 34.09
CA LEU A 211 -24.55 9.35 34.89
C LEU A 211 -24.30 9.83 36.32
N ASP A 212 -24.04 8.89 37.23
CA ASP A 212 -23.84 9.20 38.64
C ASP A 212 -22.35 9.38 38.96
N GLY A 213 -22.03 10.34 39.84
CA GLY A 213 -20.68 10.53 40.38
C GLY A 213 -19.59 10.74 39.31
N ASP A 214 -18.50 9.98 39.43
CA ASP A 214 -17.30 10.13 38.61
C ASP A 214 -17.52 9.77 37.13
N GLU A 215 -18.53 8.95 36.81
CA GLU A 215 -18.88 8.62 35.43
C GLU A 215 -19.33 9.87 34.64
N GLN A 216 -20.03 10.80 35.31
CA GLN A 216 -20.43 12.07 34.71
C GLN A 216 -19.21 12.94 34.36
N ILE A 217 -18.18 12.93 35.21
CA ILE A 217 -16.92 13.62 34.95
C ILE A 217 -16.25 13.05 33.69
N GLY A 218 -16.26 11.72 33.53
CA GLY A 218 -15.80 11.06 32.31
C GLY A 218 -16.52 11.53 31.05
N VAL A 219 -17.86 11.64 31.10
CA VAL A 219 -18.66 12.18 29.99
C VAL A 219 -18.25 13.61 29.65
N ASP A 220 -18.06 14.46 30.65
CA ASP A 220 -17.65 15.85 30.45
C ASP A 220 -16.24 15.99 29.87
N ILE A 221 -15.31 15.11 30.27
CA ILE A 221 -13.95 15.05 29.70
C ILE A 221 -14.03 14.76 28.20
N VAL A 222 -14.77 13.72 27.79
CA VAL A 222 -14.91 13.35 26.37
C VAL A 222 -15.59 14.48 25.59
N ARG A 223 -16.66 15.05 26.14
CA ARG A 223 -17.39 16.17 25.53
C ARG A 223 -16.47 17.36 25.26
N ARG A 224 -15.62 17.72 26.24
CA ARG A 224 -14.65 18.81 26.09
C ARG A 224 -13.56 18.46 25.08
N ALA A 225 -13.02 17.24 25.13
CA ALA A 225 -11.94 16.78 24.26
C ALA A 225 -12.35 16.76 22.78
N CYS A 226 -13.61 16.44 22.46
CA CYS A 226 -14.12 16.46 21.09
C CYS A 226 -14.06 17.84 20.41
N GLU A 227 -13.91 18.93 21.17
CA GLU A 227 -13.78 20.29 20.63
C GLU A 227 -12.33 20.64 20.26
N GLU A 228 -11.35 19.96 20.87
CA GLU A 228 -9.93 20.32 20.76
C GLU A 228 -9.37 20.25 19.34
N PRO A 229 -9.71 19.26 18.49
CA PRO A 229 -9.23 19.24 17.11
C PRO A 229 -9.62 20.50 16.33
N LEU A 230 -10.86 20.97 16.47
CA LEU A 230 -11.31 22.21 15.83
C LEU A 230 -10.55 23.41 16.39
N ARG A 231 -10.45 23.51 17.73
CA ARG A 231 -9.74 24.63 18.39
C ARG A 231 -8.27 24.71 17.97
N GLN A 232 -7.58 23.57 17.87
CA GLN A 232 -6.18 23.51 17.47
C GLN A 232 -6.00 23.94 16.02
N ILE A 233 -6.85 23.47 15.10
CA ILE A 233 -6.81 23.86 13.69
C ILE A 233 -7.03 25.37 13.55
N VAL A 234 -8.03 25.92 14.24
CA VAL A 234 -8.35 27.34 14.23
C VAL A 234 -7.23 28.18 14.85
N GLY A 235 -6.65 27.74 15.97
CA GLY A 235 -5.53 28.39 16.63
C GLY A 235 -4.27 28.43 15.76
N ASN A 236 -3.96 27.33 15.06
CA ASN A 236 -2.86 27.29 14.09
C ASN A 236 -3.08 28.25 12.91
N ALA A 237 -4.34 28.56 12.58
CA ALA A 237 -4.70 29.54 11.56
C ALA A 237 -4.76 30.99 12.08
N GLY A 238 -4.46 31.24 13.36
CA GLY A 238 -4.40 32.58 13.96
C GLY A 238 -5.74 33.14 14.43
N TRP A 239 -6.76 32.29 14.61
CA TRP A 239 -8.10 32.68 15.05
C TRP A 239 -8.41 32.14 16.46
N GLU A 240 -9.43 32.72 17.11
CA GLU A 240 -9.82 32.32 18.47
C GLU A 240 -10.70 31.05 18.46
N GLY A 241 -10.10 29.92 18.82
CA GLY A 241 -10.72 28.60 18.77
C GLY A 241 -12.05 28.49 19.54
N ALA A 242 -12.14 29.10 20.72
CA ALA A 242 -13.35 29.03 21.54
C ALA A 242 -14.55 29.73 20.88
N ILE A 243 -14.32 30.90 20.25
CA ILE A 243 -15.36 31.67 19.56
C ILE A 243 -15.86 30.90 18.33
N VAL A 244 -14.93 30.32 17.56
CA VAL A 244 -15.28 29.53 16.38
C VAL A 244 -16.05 28.27 16.77
N ALA A 245 -15.57 27.52 17.77
CA ALA A 245 -16.23 26.31 18.25
C ALA A 245 -17.68 26.58 18.69
N GLU A 246 -17.90 27.67 19.44
CA GLU A 246 -19.22 28.06 19.92
C GLU A 246 -20.15 28.47 18.77
N ARG A 247 -19.65 29.26 17.81
CA ARG A 247 -20.44 29.66 16.63
C ARG A 247 -20.81 28.46 15.76
N VAL A 248 -19.90 27.51 15.57
CA VAL A 248 -20.19 26.27 14.86
C VAL A 248 -21.23 25.46 15.61
N ARG A 249 -21.07 25.26 16.93
CA ARG A 249 -21.99 24.50 17.78
C ARG A 249 -23.45 24.98 17.68
N ASN A 250 -23.64 26.30 17.72
CA ASN A 250 -24.95 26.96 17.72
C ASN A 250 -25.65 26.98 16.36
N ASN A 251 -25.03 26.44 15.31
CA ASN A 251 -25.66 26.23 14.02
C ASN A 251 -26.20 24.78 13.91
N ASP A 252 -27.41 24.63 13.37
CA ASP A 252 -28.08 23.34 13.20
C ASP A 252 -27.62 22.57 11.96
N ASN A 253 -27.03 23.25 10.97
CA ASN A 253 -26.50 22.56 9.79
C ASN A 253 -25.28 21.70 10.20
N PRO A 254 -25.34 20.36 10.01
CA PRO A 254 -24.25 19.45 10.38
C PRO A 254 -22.95 19.76 9.65
N SER A 255 -23.03 20.27 8.41
CA SER A 255 -21.87 20.60 7.58
C SER A 255 -21.37 22.03 7.75
N PHE A 256 -22.11 22.88 8.48
CA PHE A 256 -21.65 24.24 8.76
C PHE A 256 -20.43 24.21 9.68
N GLY A 257 -19.34 24.81 9.22
CA GLY A 257 -18.07 24.86 9.91
C GLY A 257 -17.26 26.10 9.56
N PHE A 258 -16.02 26.14 10.04
CA PHE A 258 -15.08 27.21 9.74
C PHE A 258 -13.94 26.66 8.88
N ASN A 259 -13.81 27.18 7.67
CA ASN A 259 -12.72 26.83 6.79
C ASN A 259 -11.48 27.64 7.19
N ALA A 260 -10.54 26.98 7.86
CA ALA A 260 -9.30 27.60 8.34
C ALA A 260 -8.36 28.09 7.22
N GLN A 261 -8.52 27.58 5.99
CA GLN A 261 -7.75 28.04 4.83
C GLN A 261 -8.25 29.39 4.29
N THR A 262 -9.56 29.62 4.31
CA THR A 262 -10.18 30.85 3.78
C THR A 262 -10.59 31.85 4.86
N GLY A 263 -10.68 31.41 6.12
CA GLY A 263 -11.17 32.20 7.24
C GLY A 263 -12.69 32.43 7.24
N GLN A 264 -13.45 31.63 6.50
CA GLN A 264 -14.89 31.82 6.31
C GLN A 264 -15.72 30.71 6.95
N TYR A 265 -16.95 31.07 7.35
CA TYR A 265 -17.96 30.10 7.80
C TYR A 265 -18.80 29.67 6.62
N GLU A 266 -18.80 28.37 6.34
CA GLU A 266 -19.42 27.81 5.14
C GLU A 266 -19.83 26.35 5.36
N ASP A 267 -20.46 25.75 4.36
CA ASP A 267 -20.68 24.31 4.31
C ASP A 267 -19.37 23.61 3.91
N LEU A 268 -18.74 22.93 4.87
CA LEU A 268 -17.44 22.31 4.68
C LEU A 268 -17.47 21.14 3.70
N VAL A 269 -18.61 20.45 3.59
CA VAL A 269 -18.75 19.36 2.62
C VAL A 269 -18.82 19.94 1.21
N ALA A 270 -19.60 21.01 1.03
CA ALA A 270 -19.69 21.70 -0.25
C ALA A 270 -18.37 22.37 -0.66
N SER A 271 -17.56 22.85 0.29
CA SER A 271 -16.23 23.44 0.02
C SER A 271 -15.10 22.42 -0.08
N GLY A 272 -15.39 21.13 0.12
CA GLY A 272 -14.43 20.04 -0.03
C GLY A 272 -13.52 19.79 1.18
N VAL A 273 -13.81 20.41 2.33
CA VAL A 273 -13.15 20.15 3.60
C VAL A 273 -13.83 18.95 4.27
N ILE A 274 -13.41 17.76 3.87
CA ILE A 274 -13.99 16.48 4.30
C ILE A 274 -12.93 15.55 4.87
N ASP A 275 -13.32 14.75 5.86
CA ASP A 275 -12.46 13.74 6.49
C ASP A 275 -13.09 12.34 6.33
N PRO A 276 -12.30 11.27 6.20
CA PRO A 276 -12.82 9.91 6.24
C PRO A 276 -13.45 9.60 7.61
N THR A 277 -14.64 9.00 7.62
CA THR A 277 -15.35 8.62 8.87
C THR A 277 -14.49 7.71 9.74
N LYS A 278 -13.83 6.72 9.10
CA LYS A 278 -12.95 5.75 9.75
C LYS A 278 -11.83 6.44 10.55
N VAL A 279 -11.18 7.44 9.95
CA VAL A 279 -10.06 8.16 10.58
C VAL A 279 -10.55 8.93 11.81
N THR A 280 -11.67 9.65 11.67
CA THR A 280 -12.25 10.43 12.79
C THR A 280 -12.63 9.54 13.97
N ARG A 281 -13.31 8.42 13.72
CA ARG A 281 -13.71 7.46 14.75
C ARG A 281 -12.51 6.77 15.39
N SER A 282 -11.57 6.28 14.58
CA SER A 282 -10.37 5.58 15.08
C SER A 282 -9.47 6.51 15.90
N ALA A 283 -9.32 7.78 15.51
CA ALA A 283 -8.56 8.76 16.28
C ALA A 283 -9.15 8.95 17.69
N LEU A 284 -10.48 9.15 17.80
CA LEU A 284 -11.15 9.31 19.09
C LEU A 284 -11.03 8.04 19.95
N GLN A 285 -11.27 6.86 19.38
CA GLN A 285 -11.19 5.59 20.12
C GLN A 285 -9.79 5.31 20.66
N ASN A 286 -8.75 5.51 19.83
CA ASN A 286 -7.38 5.28 20.24
C ASN A 286 -6.93 6.29 21.29
N ALA A 287 -7.28 7.57 21.11
CA ALA A 287 -6.97 8.61 22.10
C ALA A 287 -7.64 8.32 23.46
N ALA A 288 -8.94 7.97 23.45
CA ALA A 288 -9.67 7.63 24.67
C ALA A 288 -9.09 6.38 25.36
N SER A 289 -8.70 5.36 24.59
CA SER A 289 -8.09 4.12 25.10
C SER A 289 -6.81 4.40 25.90
N ILE A 290 -5.88 5.18 25.32
CA ILE A 290 -4.63 5.53 25.99
C ILE A 290 -4.86 6.48 27.16
N ALA A 291 -5.70 7.51 26.99
CA ALA A 291 -5.97 8.48 28.04
C ALA A 291 -6.62 7.83 29.27
N ALA A 292 -7.56 6.90 29.08
CA ALA A 292 -8.19 6.17 30.17
C ALA A 292 -7.16 5.36 30.98
N LEU A 293 -6.24 4.67 30.30
CA LEU A 293 -5.16 3.93 30.96
C LEU A 293 -4.27 4.87 31.79
N MET A 294 -3.88 6.00 31.22
CA MET A 294 -3.02 7.00 31.89
C MET A 294 -3.71 7.61 33.12
N LEU A 295 -5.00 7.94 33.04
CA LEU A 295 -5.76 8.50 34.16
C LEU A 295 -5.87 7.52 35.35
N THR A 296 -5.85 6.22 35.09
CA THR A 296 -5.89 5.17 36.13
C THR A 296 -4.51 4.72 36.63
N THR A 297 -3.43 5.36 36.15
CA THR A 297 -2.07 4.97 36.53
C THR A 297 -1.67 5.60 37.87
N GLU A 298 -1.68 4.80 38.93
CA GLU A 298 -1.30 5.23 40.30
C GLU A 298 0.22 5.24 40.55
N ALA A 299 0.96 4.39 39.84
CA ALA A 299 2.41 4.26 40.02
C ALA A 299 3.11 3.94 38.69
N LEU A 300 4.35 4.41 38.56
CA LEU A 300 5.22 4.17 37.41
C LEU A 300 6.59 3.70 37.92
N VAL A 301 7.10 2.60 37.35
CA VAL A 301 8.44 2.09 37.61
C VAL A 301 9.29 2.41 36.38
N ALA A 302 10.31 3.25 36.56
CA ALA A 302 11.24 3.63 35.51
C ALA A 302 12.65 3.15 35.85
N GLU A 303 13.48 2.97 34.82
CA GLU A 303 14.90 2.75 34.99
C GLU A 303 15.57 3.99 35.60
N ILE A 304 16.57 3.78 36.46
CA ILE A 304 17.38 4.86 36.98
C ILE A 304 18.13 5.49 35.79
N PRO A 305 18.03 6.81 35.55
CA PRO A 305 18.74 7.45 34.46
C PRO A 305 20.23 7.14 34.55
N GLU A 306 20.80 6.57 33.50
CA GLU A 306 22.23 6.32 33.44
C GLU A 306 22.97 7.65 33.54
N LYS A 307 23.92 7.74 34.48
CA LYS A 307 24.86 8.85 34.49
C LYS A 307 25.74 8.72 33.26
N LYS A 308 25.52 9.57 32.26
CA LYS A 308 26.48 9.74 31.17
C LYS A 308 27.81 10.14 31.81
N GLU A 309 28.79 9.23 31.83
CA GLU A 309 30.16 9.58 32.18
C GLU A 309 30.57 10.71 31.24
N LYS A 310 30.84 11.91 31.81
CA LYS A 310 31.49 12.98 31.07
C LYS A 310 32.85 12.42 30.65
N MET A 311 32.94 11.92 29.41
CA MET A 311 34.24 11.66 28.79
C MET A 311 35.07 12.93 28.95
N PRO A 312 36.27 12.87 29.55
CA PRO A 312 37.09 14.05 29.76
C PRO A 312 37.49 14.58 28.38
N MET A 313 36.76 15.60 27.90
CA MET A 313 37.18 16.40 26.76
C MET A 313 38.43 17.19 27.17
N PRO A 314 39.55 17.07 26.46
CA PRO A 314 40.76 17.82 26.78
C PRO A 314 40.54 19.32 26.56
N GLY A 315 40.38 20.07 27.65
CA GLY A 315 40.66 21.51 27.73
C GLY A 315 39.62 22.46 27.13
N GLY A 316 38.98 23.25 27.99
CA GLY A 316 38.29 24.48 27.59
C GLY A 316 37.15 24.86 28.51
N HIS A 317 37.36 25.86 29.37
CA HIS A 317 36.36 26.39 30.30
C HIS A 317 35.13 26.97 29.58
N GLY A 318 33.94 26.53 29.99
CA GLY A 318 32.67 27.22 29.78
C GLY A 318 31.64 26.67 30.76
N PRO A 319 30.97 27.49 31.59
CA PRO A 319 30.03 26.99 32.59
C PRO A 319 28.80 26.35 31.93
N ASP A 320 28.57 25.09 32.29
CA ASP A 320 27.39 24.30 31.95
C ASP A 320 26.13 25.01 32.49
N MET A 321 25.23 25.42 31.59
CA MET A 321 23.83 25.71 31.91
C MET A 321 23.02 24.50 31.44
N ASP A 322 22.66 23.64 32.39
CA ASP A 322 21.72 22.54 32.18
C ASP A 322 20.31 23.14 31.98
N TYR A 323 19.78 23.03 30.76
CA TYR A 323 18.36 23.00 30.45
C TYR A 323 18.07 21.77 29.58
#